data_AF-A0A9K3GLV6-F1
#
_entry.id   AF-A0A9K3GLV6-F1
#
_cell.length_a   1.000
_cell.length_b   1.000
_cell.length_c   1.000
_cell.angle_alpha   90.00
_cell.angle_beta   90.00
_cell.angle_gamma   90.00
#
_symmetry.space_group_name_H-M   'P 1'
#
loop_
_entity.id
_entity.type
_entity.pdbx_description
1 polymer ?
#
loop_
_entity_poly.entity_id
_entity_poly.type
_entity_poly.pdbx_seq_one_letter_code
_entity_poly.pdbx_strand_id
1 'polypeptide(L)'
;MSAMEAAQAQVLKKAVPMPADSVQVDGPDFNDESLDLDGILAMYSRIGYTATALGKAVEEIKRMLDWRLSDDEPIEDDSIVGEARAKVRAKVFFGYTSNLVSSGLQPVIRWLVEHKMIDVMVSTAGGIEEDIIKCLAPTYIGTDGFKANGTKLREQGLNRIGNLIVPNDNYCAFEDWIVPVLDRMLEDQRKGYHWTPSRMIWRLGKEINDPRSICYWAYKNQIPVFSPALTDGSIGDMLFFHSHKNP
;
A
#
# COMPACT_ATOMS: atom_id res chain seq x y z
N MET A 1 26.31 54.61 -12.38
CA MET A 1 26.05 53.67 -11.29
C MET A 1 27.33 52.91 -11.02
N SER A 2 27.88 53.01 -9.82
CA SER A 2 29.06 52.23 -9.42
C SER A 2 28.70 50.73 -9.34
N ALA A 3 29.68 49.85 -9.41
CA ALA A 3 29.46 48.41 -9.22
C ALA A 3 28.78 48.11 -7.87
N MET A 4 29.06 48.92 -6.85
CA MET A 4 28.46 48.81 -5.52
C MET A 4 26.99 49.25 -5.50
N GLU A 5 26.66 50.35 -6.18
CA GLU A 5 25.27 50.81 -6.33
C GLU A 5 24.43 49.80 -7.13
N ALA A 6 25.03 49.17 -8.17
CA ALA A 6 24.37 48.14 -8.96
C ALA A 6 24.09 46.87 -8.12
N ALA A 7 25.07 46.42 -7.33
CA ALA A 7 24.89 45.28 -6.41
C ALA A 7 23.82 45.58 -5.35
N GLN A 8 23.82 46.78 -4.78
CA GLN A 8 22.83 47.20 -3.78
C GLN A 8 21.41 47.23 -4.37
N ALA A 9 21.26 47.75 -5.60
CA ALA A 9 19.97 47.78 -6.28
C ALA A 9 19.40 46.37 -6.56
N GLN A 10 20.25 45.37 -6.82
CA GLN A 10 19.82 43.99 -7.01
C GLN A 10 19.45 43.30 -5.69
N VAL A 11 20.25 43.47 -4.63
CA VAL A 11 20.01 42.82 -3.33
C VAL A 11 18.83 43.44 -2.59
N LEU A 12 18.63 44.76 -2.69
CA LEU A 12 17.58 45.49 -1.97
C LEU A 12 16.34 45.76 -2.83
N LYS A 13 16.10 44.93 -3.84
CA LYS A 13 14.90 45.04 -4.67
C LYS A 13 13.65 44.85 -3.80
N LYS A 14 12.75 45.83 -3.83
CA LYS A 14 11.46 45.75 -3.12
C LYS A 14 10.58 44.65 -3.71
N ALA A 15 10.01 43.82 -2.84
CA ALA A 15 9.09 42.77 -3.24
C ALA A 15 7.71 43.34 -3.58
N VAL A 16 6.97 42.62 -4.43
CA VAL A 16 5.52 42.81 -4.59
C VAL A 16 4.78 42.16 -3.41
N PRO A 17 3.56 42.60 -3.07
CA PRO A 17 2.75 41.94 -2.05
C PRO A 17 2.44 40.48 -2.41
N MET A 18 2.33 39.64 -1.38
CA MET A 18 1.86 38.26 -1.55
C MET A 18 0.32 38.22 -1.76
N PRO A 19 -0.21 37.23 -2.50
CA PRO A 19 -1.65 36.97 -2.58
C PRO A 19 -2.29 36.81 -1.18
N ALA A 20 -3.54 37.24 -1.03
CA ALA A 20 -4.23 37.24 0.27
C ALA A 20 -4.51 35.83 0.82
N ASP A 21 -4.58 34.84 -0.05
CA ASP A 21 -4.75 33.41 0.23
C ASP A 21 -3.41 32.67 0.45
N SER A 22 -2.29 33.41 0.46
CA SER A 22 -0.98 32.82 0.74
C SER A 22 -0.92 32.29 2.16
N VAL A 23 -0.60 31.01 2.30
CA VAL A 23 -0.39 30.38 3.60
C VAL A 23 1.01 30.73 4.11
N GLN A 24 1.08 31.33 5.29
CA GLN A 24 2.35 31.61 5.96
C GLN A 24 2.95 30.31 6.52
N VAL A 25 4.28 30.22 6.48
CA VAL A 25 5.01 29.12 7.10
C VAL A 25 4.86 29.24 8.61
N ASP A 26 4.44 28.15 9.24
CA ASP A 26 4.19 28.07 10.68
C ASP A 26 4.37 26.62 11.15
N GLY A 27 4.82 26.44 12.39
CA GLY A 27 5.20 25.13 12.94
C GLY A 27 4.86 24.99 14.42
N PRO A 28 4.84 23.75 14.94
CA PRO A 28 4.40 23.47 16.31
C PRO A 28 5.20 24.25 17.36
N ASP A 29 4.49 24.98 18.22
CA ASP A 29 5.05 25.64 19.40
C ASP A 29 4.90 24.72 20.62
N PHE A 30 6.01 24.12 21.05
CA PHE A 30 6.01 23.21 22.21
C PHE A 30 5.86 23.92 23.56
N ASN A 31 5.76 25.27 23.60
CA ASN A 31 5.32 25.99 24.80
C ASN A 31 3.79 25.99 24.93
N ASP A 32 3.04 25.63 23.88
CA ASP A 32 1.60 25.41 23.97
C ASP A 32 1.33 24.09 24.70
N GLU A 33 0.90 24.17 25.95
CA GLU A 33 0.59 23.00 26.78
C GLU A 33 -0.59 22.16 26.24
N SER A 34 -1.39 22.70 25.31
CA SER A 34 -2.48 21.97 24.66
C SER A 34 -2.05 21.20 23.41
N LEU A 35 -0.80 21.37 22.95
CA LEU A 35 -0.29 20.75 21.73
C LEU A 35 -0.10 19.24 21.92
N ASP A 36 -0.94 18.46 21.23
CA ASP A 36 -0.82 17.01 21.13
C ASP A 36 -0.30 16.57 19.75
N LEU A 37 -0.20 15.25 19.54
CA LEU A 37 0.30 14.69 18.28
C LEU A 37 -0.59 15.07 17.08
N ASP A 38 -1.90 15.13 17.27
CA ASP A 38 -2.84 15.51 16.21
C ASP A 38 -2.66 16.99 15.85
N GLY A 39 -2.46 17.86 16.84
CA GLY A 39 -2.09 19.27 16.65
C GLY A 39 -0.78 19.41 15.88
N ILE A 40 0.25 18.62 16.22
CA ILE A 40 1.52 18.61 15.48
C ILE A 40 1.29 18.20 14.02
N LEU A 41 0.56 17.10 13.77
CA LEU A 41 0.29 16.60 12.42
C LEU A 41 -0.58 17.57 11.61
N ALA A 42 -1.53 18.26 12.22
CA ALA A 42 -2.35 19.25 11.56
C ALA A 42 -1.52 20.43 11.01
N MET A 43 -0.41 20.77 11.66
CA MET A 43 0.47 21.85 11.21
C MET A 43 1.37 21.45 10.03
N TYR A 44 1.49 20.17 9.69
CA TYR A 44 2.39 19.71 8.62
C TYR A 44 2.13 20.42 7.28
N SER A 45 0.89 20.79 6.96
CA SER A 45 0.57 21.53 5.73
C SER A 45 1.28 22.89 5.65
N ARG A 46 1.70 23.47 6.79
CA ARG A 46 2.31 24.81 6.90
C ARG A 46 3.80 24.80 7.27
N ILE A 47 4.39 23.65 7.62
CA ILE A 47 5.80 23.54 8.03
C ILE A 47 6.77 23.78 6.85
N GLY A 48 6.40 23.35 5.64
CA GLY A 48 7.26 23.41 4.46
C GLY A 48 7.89 22.07 4.07
N TYR A 49 8.48 22.02 2.87
CA TYR A 49 9.13 20.82 2.31
C TYR A 49 8.21 19.58 2.28
N THR A 50 8.73 18.41 2.64
CA THR A 50 7.98 17.14 2.64
C THR A 50 6.89 17.11 3.71
N ALA A 51 6.99 17.93 4.76
CA ALA A 51 5.92 18.04 5.75
C ALA A 51 4.64 18.58 5.10
N THR A 52 4.75 19.63 4.28
CA THR A 52 3.61 20.17 3.52
C THR A 52 3.02 19.14 2.57
N ALA A 53 3.86 18.32 1.93
CA ALA A 53 3.37 17.24 1.08
C ALA A 53 2.56 16.20 1.86
N LEU A 54 2.98 15.83 3.07
CA LEU A 54 2.23 14.92 3.93
C LEU A 54 0.90 15.53 4.40
N GLY A 55 0.91 16.80 4.84
CA GLY A 55 -0.32 17.49 5.24
C GLY A 55 -1.35 17.55 4.11
N LYS A 56 -0.91 17.91 2.90
CA LYS A 56 -1.77 17.89 1.70
C LYS A 56 -2.28 16.50 1.34
N ALA A 57 -1.46 15.45 1.52
CA ALA A 57 -1.90 14.08 1.29
C ALA A 57 -3.00 13.64 2.26
N VAL A 58 -2.92 14.05 3.54
CA VAL A 58 -3.98 13.80 4.53
C VAL A 58 -5.27 14.51 4.15
N GLU A 59 -5.20 15.78 3.75
CA GLU A 59 -6.36 16.55 3.28
C GLU A 59 -7.01 15.90 2.05
N GLU A 60 -6.18 15.45 1.11
CA GLU A 60 -6.64 14.82 -0.12
C GLU A 60 -7.30 13.45 0.13
N ILE A 61 -6.77 12.63 1.05
CA ILE A 61 -7.41 11.38 1.46
C ILE A 61 -8.77 11.65 2.15
N LYS A 62 -8.85 12.65 3.03
CA LYS A 62 -10.12 13.05 3.65
C LYS A 62 -11.14 13.48 2.58
N ARG A 63 -10.69 14.29 1.61
CA ARG A 63 -11.50 14.69 0.45
C ARG A 63 -12.04 13.47 -0.31
N MET A 64 -11.23 12.45 -0.59
CA MET A 64 -11.69 11.22 -1.25
C MET A 64 -12.77 10.47 -0.45
N LEU A 65 -12.63 10.39 0.88
CA LEU A 65 -13.56 9.67 1.76
C LEU A 65 -14.91 10.40 1.91
N ASP A 66 -14.85 11.73 1.91
CA ASP A 66 -16.00 12.61 2.09
C ASP A 66 -16.72 12.91 0.78
N TRP A 67 -16.01 12.93 -0.36
CA TRP A 67 -16.58 13.26 -1.66
C TRP A 67 -17.77 12.39 -2.03
N ARG A 68 -18.77 13.04 -2.62
CA ARG A 68 -19.92 12.45 -3.30
C ARG A 68 -20.04 13.03 -4.70
N LEU A 69 -20.60 12.26 -5.62
CA LEU A 69 -20.90 12.76 -6.97
C LEU A 69 -21.86 13.98 -6.94
N SER A 70 -22.69 14.11 -5.91
CA SER A 70 -23.56 15.28 -5.71
C SER A 70 -22.80 16.57 -5.40
N ASP A 71 -21.53 16.50 -5.02
CA ASP A 71 -20.71 17.68 -4.71
C ASP A 71 -20.24 18.39 -5.99
N ASP A 72 -20.19 17.65 -7.10
CA ASP A 72 -19.86 18.17 -8.43
C ASP A 72 -21.13 18.57 -9.20
N GLU A 73 -21.00 19.61 -10.03
CA GLU A 73 -22.06 20.02 -10.95
C GLU A 73 -22.44 18.86 -11.90
N PRO A 74 -23.74 18.59 -12.10
CA PRO A 74 -24.18 17.56 -13.05
C PRO A 74 -23.70 17.86 -14.47
N ILE A 75 -23.16 16.85 -15.14
CA ILE A 75 -22.76 16.94 -16.56
C ILE A 75 -23.90 16.35 -17.41
N GLU A 76 -24.14 16.89 -18.62
CA GLU A 76 -25.28 16.49 -19.48
C GLU A 76 -25.34 14.99 -19.80
N ASP A 77 -24.21 14.27 -19.78
CA ASP A 77 -24.11 12.84 -20.11
C ASP A 77 -23.99 11.94 -18.86
N ASP A 78 -24.35 12.45 -17.68
CA ASP A 78 -24.30 11.67 -16.45
C ASP A 78 -25.42 10.61 -16.41
N SER A 79 -25.02 9.34 -16.46
CA SER A 79 -25.93 8.21 -16.28
C SER A 79 -26.58 8.13 -14.89
N ILE A 80 -26.10 8.90 -13.90
CA ILE A 80 -26.57 8.91 -12.52
C ILE A 80 -27.09 10.31 -12.17
N VAL A 81 -28.40 10.40 -11.95
CA VAL A 81 -29.11 11.68 -11.73
C VAL A 81 -29.86 11.72 -10.39
N GLY A 82 -30.18 12.93 -9.94
CA GLY A 82 -30.99 13.17 -8.74
C GLY A 82 -30.34 12.65 -7.45
N GLU A 83 -31.17 12.17 -6.52
CA GLU A 83 -30.73 11.71 -5.18
C GLU A 83 -29.74 10.52 -5.21
N ALA A 84 -29.66 9.79 -6.33
CA ALA A 84 -28.71 8.70 -6.49
C ALA A 84 -27.25 9.20 -6.47
N ARG A 85 -26.99 10.44 -6.93
CA ARG A 85 -25.64 11.05 -6.92
C ARG A 85 -25.05 11.12 -5.52
N ALA A 86 -25.86 11.42 -4.50
CA ALA A 86 -25.41 11.52 -3.10
C ALA A 86 -24.98 10.16 -2.50
N LYS A 87 -25.32 9.04 -3.16
CA LYS A 87 -24.92 7.68 -2.74
C LYS A 87 -23.64 7.21 -3.43
N VAL A 88 -23.19 7.91 -4.47
CA VAL A 88 -21.95 7.59 -5.20
C VAL A 88 -20.79 8.20 -4.44
N ARG A 89 -19.84 7.36 -4.03
CA ARG A 89 -18.59 7.75 -3.36
C ARG A 89 -17.42 7.56 -4.33
N ALA A 90 -16.26 8.13 -3.99
CA ALA A 90 -15.06 7.91 -4.77
C ALA A 90 -14.67 6.43 -4.76
N LYS A 91 -14.24 5.90 -5.90
CA LYS A 91 -13.69 4.54 -5.98
C LYS A 91 -12.19 4.58 -5.70
N VAL A 92 -11.77 4.01 -4.57
CA VAL A 92 -10.39 4.07 -4.09
C VAL A 92 -9.59 2.89 -4.64
N PHE A 93 -8.64 3.20 -5.52
CA PHE A 93 -7.61 2.27 -5.99
C PHE A 93 -6.38 2.39 -5.07
N PHE A 94 -6.02 1.30 -4.42
CA PHE A 94 -4.91 1.25 -3.49
C PHE A 94 -3.78 0.37 -4.03
N GLY A 95 -2.67 1.02 -4.39
CA GLY A 95 -1.46 0.37 -4.88
C GLY A 95 -0.37 0.31 -3.82
N TYR A 96 0.25 -0.84 -3.64
CA TYR A 96 1.40 -0.99 -2.75
C TYR A 96 2.43 -1.98 -3.30
N THR A 97 3.69 -1.77 -2.92
CA THR A 97 4.80 -2.67 -3.23
C THR A 97 4.93 -3.79 -2.19
N SER A 98 5.56 -4.90 -2.57
CA SER A 98 5.74 -6.07 -1.70
C SER A 98 6.36 -5.75 -0.34
N ASN A 99 7.39 -4.91 -0.30
CA ASN A 99 8.09 -4.54 0.92
C ASN A 99 7.19 -3.89 1.99
N LEU A 100 6.08 -3.23 1.60
CA LEU A 100 5.11 -2.70 2.56
C LEU A 100 4.38 -3.82 3.31
N VAL A 101 4.11 -4.94 2.63
CA VAL A 101 3.55 -6.14 3.25
C VAL A 101 4.61 -6.89 4.06
N SER A 102 5.89 -6.90 3.65
CA SER A 102 6.99 -7.41 4.50
C SER A 102 7.08 -6.65 5.82
N SER A 103 6.82 -5.33 5.78
CA SER A 103 6.91 -4.43 6.94
C SER A 103 5.75 -4.57 7.94
N GLY A 104 5.80 -3.76 8.99
CA GLY A 104 4.71 -3.59 9.95
C GLY A 104 3.51 -2.78 9.42
N LEU A 105 3.49 -2.38 8.15
CA LEU A 105 2.34 -1.73 7.52
C LEU A 105 1.28 -2.72 7.02
N GLN A 106 1.60 -4.01 6.93
CA GLN A 106 0.64 -5.06 6.55
C GLN A 106 -0.67 -5.01 7.39
N PRO A 107 -0.63 -4.89 8.73
CA PRO A 107 -1.85 -4.80 9.53
C PRO A 107 -2.67 -3.54 9.29
N VAL A 108 -2.02 -2.44 8.89
CA VAL A 108 -2.69 -1.17 8.51
C VAL A 108 -3.44 -1.36 7.20
N ILE A 109 -2.80 -1.93 6.18
CA ILE A 109 -3.44 -2.25 4.89
C ILE A 109 -4.60 -3.21 5.12
N ARG A 110 -4.38 -4.28 5.90
CA ARG A 110 -5.42 -5.24 6.29
C ARG A 110 -6.61 -4.55 6.95
N TRP A 111 -6.38 -3.58 7.84
CA TRP A 111 -7.46 -2.82 8.48
C TRP A 111 -8.29 -2.01 7.47
N LEU A 112 -7.62 -1.35 6.51
CA LEU A 112 -8.32 -0.60 5.45
C LEU A 112 -9.21 -1.51 4.60
N VAL A 113 -8.72 -2.71 4.27
CA VAL A 113 -9.47 -3.70 3.48
C VAL A 113 -10.62 -4.31 4.29
N GLU A 114 -10.38 -4.65 5.56
CA GLU A 114 -11.40 -5.17 6.50
C GLU A 114 -12.57 -4.20 6.66
N HIS A 115 -12.29 -2.90 6.75
CA HIS A 115 -13.30 -1.85 6.97
C HIS A 115 -13.82 -1.23 5.67
N LYS A 116 -13.53 -1.84 4.51
CA LYS A 116 -13.99 -1.40 3.18
C LYS A 116 -13.65 0.07 2.87
N MET A 117 -12.46 0.49 3.28
CA MET A 117 -11.89 1.81 2.95
C MET A 117 -11.22 1.82 1.56
N ILE A 118 -11.11 0.66 0.91
CA ILE A 118 -10.49 0.44 -0.39
C ILE A 118 -11.46 -0.35 -1.26
N ASP A 119 -11.58 0.02 -2.53
CA ASP A 119 -12.46 -0.66 -3.50
C ASP A 119 -11.71 -1.59 -4.45
N VAL A 120 -10.46 -1.26 -4.79
CA VAL A 120 -9.62 -2.04 -5.73
C VAL A 120 -8.18 -2.01 -5.25
N MET A 121 -7.51 -3.16 -5.31
CA MET A 121 -6.11 -3.26 -4.92
C MET A 121 -5.22 -3.67 -6.10
N VAL A 122 -4.00 -3.14 -6.10
CA VAL A 122 -2.93 -3.56 -7.03
C VAL A 122 -1.63 -3.78 -6.25
N SER A 123 -1.00 -4.93 -6.44
CA SER A 123 0.27 -5.27 -5.79
C SER A 123 1.12 -6.18 -6.67
N THR A 124 2.41 -6.29 -6.36
CA THR A 124 3.30 -7.32 -6.90
C THR A 124 3.09 -8.67 -6.20
N ALA A 125 3.66 -9.76 -6.75
CA ALA A 125 3.54 -11.12 -6.20
C ALA A 125 3.99 -11.20 -4.73
N GLY A 126 5.13 -10.57 -4.41
CA GLY A 126 5.64 -10.47 -3.03
C GLY A 126 4.62 -9.91 -2.03
N GLY A 127 3.80 -8.93 -2.44
CA GLY A 127 2.77 -8.36 -1.55
C GLY A 127 1.55 -9.27 -1.35
N ILE A 128 1.41 -10.34 -2.13
CA ILE A 128 0.39 -11.38 -1.96
C ILE A 128 0.96 -12.53 -1.12
N GLU A 129 2.12 -13.05 -1.52
CA GLU A 129 2.69 -14.23 -0.86
C GLU A 129 3.15 -13.93 0.56
N GLU A 130 3.73 -12.76 0.83
CA GLU A 130 4.18 -12.42 2.18
C GLU A 130 3.02 -12.21 3.16
N ASP A 131 1.85 -11.77 2.68
CA ASP A 131 0.63 -11.70 3.49
C ASP A 131 0.18 -13.10 3.95
N ILE A 132 0.22 -14.07 3.04
CA ILE A 132 -0.13 -15.46 3.32
C ILE A 132 0.94 -16.10 4.22
N ILE A 133 2.22 -15.94 3.88
CA ILE A 133 3.36 -16.49 4.63
C ILE A 133 3.33 -16.00 6.08
N LYS A 134 2.98 -14.74 6.33
CA LYS A 134 2.86 -14.18 7.70
C LYS A 134 1.77 -14.84 8.55
N CYS A 135 0.79 -15.50 7.94
CA CYS A 135 -0.19 -16.30 8.67
C CYS A 135 0.42 -17.65 9.12
N LEU A 136 1.44 -18.14 8.42
CA LEU A 136 2.10 -19.42 8.68
C LEU A 136 3.31 -19.27 9.61
N ALA A 137 4.14 -18.25 9.39
CA ALA A 137 5.36 -18.00 10.14
C ALA A 137 5.75 -16.50 10.15
N PRO A 138 6.40 -16.01 11.22
CA PRO A 138 6.70 -14.59 11.38
C PRO A 138 7.90 -14.11 10.54
N THR A 139 7.95 -12.79 10.34
CA THR A 139 9.11 -12.04 9.83
C THR A 139 9.77 -11.29 11.00
N TYR A 140 11.10 -11.15 10.98
CA TYR A 140 11.86 -10.57 12.08
C TYR A 140 12.61 -9.29 11.67
N ILE A 141 12.93 -8.43 12.64
CA ILE A 141 13.85 -7.30 12.46
C ILE A 141 15.28 -7.85 12.57
N GLY A 142 16.10 -7.59 11.56
CA GLY A 142 17.51 -7.99 11.54
C GLY A 142 18.38 -7.07 12.40
N THR A 143 19.28 -7.65 13.20
CA THR A 143 20.17 -6.92 14.11
C THR A 143 21.20 -6.05 13.39
N ASP A 144 21.73 -6.53 12.27
CA ASP A 144 22.71 -5.80 11.45
C ASP A 144 22.03 -4.88 10.41
N GLY A 145 20.70 -4.76 10.47
CA GLY A 145 19.89 -3.97 9.56
C GLY A 145 20.23 -4.20 8.08
N PHE A 146 20.37 -3.11 7.34
CA PHE A 146 20.71 -3.13 5.91
C PHE A 146 22.13 -3.65 5.61
N LYS A 147 23.01 -3.74 6.63
CA LYS A 147 24.43 -4.09 6.46
C LYS A 147 24.72 -5.59 6.65
N ALA A 148 23.70 -6.39 6.92
CA ALA A 148 23.86 -7.83 7.12
C ALA A 148 24.53 -8.52 5.92
N ASN A 149 25.50 -9.40 6.20
CA ASN A 149 26.30 -10.06 5.18
C ASN A 149 25.49 -11.15 4.46
N GLY A 150 25.27 -10.98 3.15
CA GLY A 150 24.45 -11.91 2.36
C GLY A 150 24.98 -13.34 2.29
N THR A 151 26.30 -13.54 2.27
CA THR A 151 26.90 -14.88 2.26
C THR A 151 26.59 -15.64 3.55
N LYS A 152 26.79 -14.99 4.71
CA LYS A 152 26.49 -15.60 6.01
C LYS A 152 25.00 -15.89 6.17
N LEU A 153 24.14 -14.97 5.75
CA LEU A 153 22.69 -15.19 5.80
C LEU A 153 22.28 -16.37 4.92
N ARG A 154 22.86 -16.51 3.73
CA ARG A 154 22.59 -17.65 2.84
C ARG A 154 23.03 -18.97 3.45
N GLU A 155 24.21 -19.03 4.07
CA GLU A 155 24.70 -20.22 4.79
C GLU A 155 23.77 -20.64 5.94
N GLN A 156 23.07 -19.67 6.53
CA GLN A 156 22.11 -19.87 7.62
C GLN A 156 20.66 -20.10 7.16
N GLY A 157 20.38 -20.06 5.84
CA GLY A 157 19.02 -20.16 5.34
C GLY A 157 18.13 -18.97 5.71
N LEU A 158 18.70 -17.76 5.78
CA LEU A 158 17.99 -16.53 6.10
C LEU A 158 17.90 -15.63 4.87
N ASN A 159 16.68 -15.25 4.49
CA ASN A 159 16.42 -14.31 3.41
C ASN A 159 16.28 -12.88 3.96
N ARG A 160 16.87 -11.89 3.28
CA ARG A 160 16.88 -10.50 3.73
C ARG A 160 15.99 -9.62 2.87
N ILE A 161 15.13 -8.82 3.52
CA ILE A 161 14.30 -7.79 2.90
C ILE A 161 14.63 -6.46 3.56
N GLY A 162 15.58 -5.70 3.01
CA GLY A 162 16.06 -4.47 3.65
C GLY A 162 16.74 -4.74 4.99
N ASN A 163 16.10 -4.32 6.08
CA ASN A 163 16.48 -4.61 7.48
C ASN A 163 15.64 -5.72 8.13
N LEU A 164 14.82 -6.44 7.35
CA LEU A 164 13.98 -7.54 7.80
C LEU A 164 14.60 -8.88 7.42
N ILE A 165 14.28 -9.92 8.18
CA ILE A 165 14.73 -11.30 7.98
C ILE A 165 13.54 -12.25 7.90
N VAL A 166 13.53 -13.07 6.87
CA VAL A 166 12.56 -14.15 6.63
C VAL A 166 13.31 -15.48 6.60
N PRO A 167 13.13 -16.34 7.61
CA PRO A 167 13.71 -17.68 7.59
C PRO A 167 13.23 -18.49 6.38
N ASN A 168 14.09 -19.32 5.80
CA ASN A 168 13.71 -20.14 4.64
C ASN A 168 12.58 -21.13 4.97
N ASP A 169 12.49 -21.57 6.23
CA ASP A 169 11.41 -22.43 6.73
C ASP A 169 10.02 -21.83 6.51
N ASN A 170 9.90 -20.49 6.45
CA ASN A 170 8.65 -19.83 6.09
C ASN A 170 8.19 -20.19 4.67
N TYR A 171 9.12 -20.29 3.72
CA TYR A 171 8.83 -20.67 2.34
C TYR A 171 8.58 -22.17 2.21
N CYS A 172 9.21 -23.00 3.05
CA CYS A 172 8.87 -24.43 3.13
C CYS A 172 7.43 -24.63 3.65
N ALA A 173 7.05 -23.91 4.72
CA ALA A 173 5.67 -23.94 5.22
C ALA A 173 4.67 -23.42 4.18
N PHE A 174 5.08 -22.45 3.37
CA PHE A 174 4.28 -21.95 2.26
C PHE A 174 4.10 -22.97 1.15
N GLU A 175 5.15 -23.70 0.77
CA GLU A 175 5.07 -24.82 -0.19
C GLU A 175 4.06 -25.86 0.28
N ASP A 176 4.19 -26.33 1.52
CA ASP A 176 3.31 -27.32 2.13
C ASP A 176 1.83 -26.87 2.12
N TRP A 177 1.59 -25.57 2.31
CA TRP A 177 0.24 -24.99 2.30
C TRP A 177 -0.31 -24.78 0.89
N ILE A 178 0.47 -24.23 -0.04
CA ILE A 178 -0.02 -23.80 -1.36
C ILE A 178 -0.17 -24.97 -2.33
N VAL A 179 0.68 -25.99 -2.27
CA VAL A 179 0.65 -27.11 -3.23
C VAL A 179 -0.71 -27.81 -3.26
N PRO A 180 -1.34 -28.19 -2.13
CA PRO A 180 -2.68 -28.77 -2.14
C PRO A 180 -3.76 -27.83 -2.70
N VAL A 181 -3.57 -26.51 -2.58
CA VAL A 181 -4.46 -25.51 -3.18
C VAL A 181 -4.29 -25.49 -4.71
N LEU A 182 -3.06 -25.56 -5.20
CA LEU A 182 -2.75 -25.63 -6.63
C LEU A 182 -3.32 -26.90 -7.27
N ASP A 183 -3.27 -28.04 -6.58
CA ASP A 183 -3.91 -29.28 -7.04
C ASP A 183 -5.41 -29.09 -7.29
N ARG A 184 -6.13 -28.52 -6.31
CA ARG A 184 -7.57 -28.19 -6.46
C ARG A 184 -7.82 -27.19 -7.58
N MET A 185 -6.96 -26.19 -7.72
CA MET A 185 -7.06 -25.21 -8.82
C MET A 185 -6.87 -25.87 -10.19
N LEU A 186 -5.94 -26.81 -10.32
CA LEU A 186 -5.72 -27.55 -11.56
C LEU A 186 -6.94 -28.42 -11.92
N GLU A 187 -7.58 -29.06 -10.94
CA GLU A 187 -8.84 -29.78 -11.16
C GLU A 187 -9.95 -28.87 -11.67
N ASP A 188 -10.11 -27.69 -11.06
CA ASP A 188 -11.09 -26.69 -11.50
C ASP A 188 -10.77 -26.21 -12.93
N GLN A 189 -9.48 -26.04 -13.26
CA GLN A 189 -9.04 -25.68 -14.60
C GLN A 189 -9.39 -26.76 -15.64
N ARG A 190 -9.18 -28.04 -15.30
CA ARG A 190 -9.55 -29.18 -16.15
C ARG A 190 -11.06 -29.28 -16.40
N LYS A 191 -11.88 -28.68 -15.52
CA LYS A 191 -13.35 -28.54 -15.69
C LYS A 191 -13.75 -27.29 -16.50
N GLY A 192 -12.78 -26.55 -17.04
CA GLY A 192 -13.02 -25.36 -17.87
C GLY A 192 -12.95 -24.02 -17.12
N TYR A 193 -12.51 -24.00 -15.85
CA TYR A 193 -12.31 -22.74 -15.15
C TYR A 193 -11.03 -22.04 -15.63
N HIS A 194 -11.14 -20.77 -16.02
CA HIS A 194 -9.98 -19.98 -16.46
C HIS A 194 -9.41 -19.18 -15.29
N TRP A 195 -8.21 -19.54 -14.83
CA TRP A 195 -7.52 -18.79 -13.79
C TRP A 195 -6.92 -17.48 -14.33
N THR A 196 -7.07 -16.43 -13.54
CA THR A 196 -6.37 -15.15 -13.69
C THR A 196 -5.67 -14.85 -12.37
N PRO A 197 -4.69 -13.93 -12.33
CA PRO A 197 -4.08 -13.55 -11.06
C PRO A 197 -5.08 -13.15 -9.98
N SER A 198 -6.09 -12.35 -10.33
CA SER A 198 -7.13 -11.93 -9.37
C SER A 198 -7.99 -13.08 -8.87
N ARG A 199 -8.35 -14.05 -9.73
CA ARG A 199 -9.10 -15.26 -9.32
C ARG A 199 -8.25 -16.17 -8.43
N MET A 200 -6.96 -16.30 -8.72
CA MET A 200 -6.03 -17.05 -7.88
C MET A 200 -5.89 -16.37 -6.51
N ILE A 201 -5.63 -15.07 -6.44
CA ILE A 201 -5.51 -14.33 -5.18
C ILE A 201 -6.81 -14.44 -4.36
N TRP A 202 -7.97 -14.35 -5.01
CA TRP A 202 -9.27 -14.58 -4.39
C TRP A 202 -9.39 -15.99 -3.79
N ARG A 203 -8.93 -17.02 -4.51
CA ARG A 203 -8.89 -18.40 -4.03
C ARG A 203 -7.94 -18.53 -2.84
N LEU A 204 -6.74 -17.96 -2.90
CA LEU A 204 -5.77 -18.01 -1.81
C LEU A 204 -6.29 -17.30 -0.55
N GLY A 205 -6.94 -16.14 -0.70
CA GLY A 205 -7.59 -15.43 0.40
C GLY A 205 -8.71 -16.23 1.07
N LYS A 206 -9.47 -17.00 0.28
CA LYS A 206 -10.47 -17.94 0.81
C LYS A 206 -9.82 -19.10 1.58
N GLU A 207 -8.74 -19.68 1.03
CA GLU A 207 -8.10 -20.89 1.55
C GLU A 207 -7.26 -20.61 2.81
N ILE A 208 -6.65 -19.42 2.93
CA ILE A 208 -5.84 -19.09 4.12
C ILE A 208 -6.74 -18.92 5.36
N ASN A 209 -7.98 -18.46 5.15
CA ASN A 209 -9.04 -18.39 6.16
C ASN A 209 -8.59 -17.79 7.52
N ASP A 210 -7.74 -16.75 7.46
CA ASP A 210 -7.14 -16.14 8.63
C ASP A 210 -7.44 -14.62 8.67
N PRO A 211 -8.08 -14.10 9.73
CA PRO A 211 -8.41 -12.67 9.86
C PRO A 211 -7.17 -11.75 9.94
N ARG A 212 -5.96 -12.29 10.07
CA ARG A 212 -4.70 -11.55 9.99
C ARG A 212 -4.32 -11.20 8.54
N SER A 213 -4.87 -11.88 7.54
CA SER A 213 -4.52 -11.71 6.13
C SER A 213 -5.30 -10.58 5.44
N ILE A 214 -4.60 -9.78 4.63
CA ILE A 214 -5.19 -8.84 3.67
C ILE A 214 -6.03 -9.60 2.63
N CYS A 215 -5.47 -10.66 2.05
CA CYS A 215 -6.14 -11.46 1.01
C CYS A 215 -7.44 -12.10 1.52
N TYR A 216 -7.47 -12.54 2.78
CA TYR A 216 -8.68 -13.01 3.44
C TYR A 216 -9.77 -11.94 3.46
N TRP A 217 -9.45 -10.73 3.94
CA TRP A 217 -10.43 -9.65 3.99
C TRP A 217 -10.85 -9.17 2.61
N ALA A 218 -9.94 -9.16 1.63
CA ALA A 218 -10.26 -8.85 0.25
C ALA A 218 -11.30 -9.83 -0.32
N TYR A 219 -11.12 -11.13 -0.08
CA TYR A 219 -12.11 -12.17 -0.40
C TYR A 219 -13.45 -11.94 0.32
N LYS A 220 -13.43 -11.72 1.64
CA LYS A 220 -14.64 -11.54 2.46
C LYS A 220 -15.45 -10.31 2.07
N ASN A 221 -14.78 -9.22 1.71
CA ASN A 221 -15.40 -7.94 1.37
C ASN A 221 -15.59 -7.72 -0.13
N GLN A 222 -15.26 -8.71 -0.95
CA GLN A 222 -15.40 -8.67 -2.40
C GLN A 222 -14.56 -7.58 -3.09
N ILE A 223 -13.37 -7.32 -2.55
CA ILE A 223 -12.41 -6.35 -3.09
C ILE A 223 -11.47 -7.09 -4.05
N PRO A 224 -11.46 -6.77 -5.36
CA PRO A 224 -10.54 -7.40 -6.30
C PRO A 224 -9.09 -6.95 -6.07
N VAL A 225 -8.18 -7.92 -6.12
CA VAL A 225 -6.73 -7.69 -6.05
C VAL A 225 -6.10 -8.08 -7.38
N PHE A 226 -5.40 -7.14 -8.01
CA PHE A 226 -4.71 -7.37 -9.27
C PHE A 226 -3.20 -7.46 -9.06
N SER A 227 -2.59 -8.48 -9.68
CA SER A 227 -1.15 -8.63 -9.76
C SER A 227 -0.77 -9.19 -11.13
N PRO A 228 -0.52 -8.33 -12.14
CA PRO A 228 -0.24 -8.80 -13.51
C PRO A 228 0.98 -9.73 -13.59
N ALA A 229 2.00 -9.49 -12.76
CA ALA A 229 3.20 -10.30 -12.65
C ALA A 229 3.16 -11.21 -11.41
N LEU A 230 2.08 -11.95 -11.20
CA LEU A 230 1.91 -12.85 -10.04
C LEU A 230 2.97 -13.98 -9.98
N THR A 231 3.65 -14.26 -11.10
CA THR A 231 4.72 -15.26 -11.21
C THR A 231 6.10 -14.75 -10.77
N ASP A 232 6.26 -13.48 -10.40
CA ASP A 232 7.55 -12.89 -10.01
C ASP A 232 7.76 -12.95 -8.48
N GLY A 233 7.90 -14.17 -7.95
CA GLY A 233 8.04 -14.42 -6.52
C GLY A 233 7.93 -15.91 -6.15
N SER A 234 7.83 -16.20 -4.86
CA SER A 234 7.66 -17.56 -4.34
C SER A 234 6.41 -18.25 -4.89
N ILE A 235 5.31 -17.54 -5.14
CA ILE A 235 4.15 -18.11 -5.86
C ILE A 235 4.56 -18.63 -7.25
N GLY A 236 5.43 -17.90 -7.96
CA GLY A 236 5.98 -18.30 -9.24
C GLY A 236 6.83 -19.57 -9.15
N ASP A 237 7.71 -19.65 -8.15
CA ASP A 237 8.52 -20.85 -7.88
C ASP A 237 7.62 -22.07 -7.64
N MET A 238 6.57 -21.90 -6.83
CA MET A 238 5.62 -22.99 -6.52
C MET A 238 4.81 -23.42 -7.75
N LEU A 239 4.36 -22.48 -8.57
CA LEU A 239 3.72 -22.78 -9.85
C LEU A 239 4.66 -23.54 -10.79
N PHE A 240 5.92 -23.14 -10.88
CA PHE A 240 6.93 -23.79 -11.69
C PHE A 240 7.19 -25.23 -11.23
N PHE A 241 7.41 -25.46 -9.93
CA PHE A 241 7.62 -26.82 -9.42
C PHE A 241 6.36 -27.69 -9.57
N HIS A 242 5.18 -27.13 -9.34
CA HIS A 242 3.91 -27.83 -9.48
C HIS A 242 3.67 -28.30 -10.91
N SER A 243 3.96 -27.46 -11.92
CA SER A 243 3.76 -27.81 -13.33
C SER A 243 4.64 -28.95 -13.81
N HIS A 244 5.82 -29.15 -13.21
CA HIS A 244 6.70 -30.27 -13.55
C HIS A 244 6.21 -31.61 -12.95
N LYS A 245 5.53 -31.56 -11.80
CA LYS A 245 4.90 -32.73 -11.18
C LYS A 245 3.57 -33.09 -11.85
N ASN A 246 2.85 -32.07 -12.36
CA ASN A 246 1.54 -32.18 -12.98
C ASN A 246 1.51 -31.45 -14.34
N PRO A 247 2.10 -32.03 -15.41
CA PRO A 247 2.12 -31.42 -16.74
C PRO A 247 0.74 -31.32 -17.40
#